data_AF-A0A958J0A6-F1
#
_entry.id   AF-A0A958J0A6-F1
#
_cell.length_a   1.000
_cell.length_b   1.000
_cell.length_c   1.000
_cell.angle_alpha   90.00
_cell.angle_beta   90.00
_cell.angle_gamma   90.00
#
_symmetry.space_group_name_H-M   'P 1'
#
loop_
_entity.id
_entity.type
_entity.pdbx_description
1 polymer ?
#
loop_
_entity_poly.entity_id
_entity_poly.type
_entity_poly.pdbx_seq_one_letter_code
_entity_poly.pdbx_strand_id
1 'polypeptide(L)'
;YYDPMAGKLIVWAEDRNSAIKRMKRALEEFQIEGIKTTIPFCLLVLDHPSFIDGSFTTKFVDNYWAELQSKSAIDPDIAEVIAVAVAHHRDAQKMPQNGVAHAKQLPPASTWKLQMIK
;
A
#
# COMPACT_ATOMS: atom_id res chain seq x y z
N TYR A 1 -7.06 23.06 26.28
CA TYR A 1 -6.55 22.59 24.97
C TYR A 1 -5.04 22.82 24.94
N TYR A 2 -4.26 21.88 24.40
CA TYR A 2 -2.78 21.90 24.35
C TYR A 2 -2.26 21.31 23.02
N ASP A 3 -0.97 21.51 22.76
CA ASP A 3 -0.25 20.93 21.62
C ASP A 3 -0.18 19.38 21.72
N PRO A 4 -0.43 18.61 20.64
CA PRO A 4 -0.33 17.14 20.64
C PRO A 4 1.09 16.57 20.80
N MET A 5 2.11 17.37 21.09
CA MET A 5 3.49 16.89 21.27
C MET A 5 3.62 16.05 22.55
N ALA A 6 3.83 14.74 22.38
CA ALA A 6 4.04 13.81 23.49
C ALA A 6 5.46 13.88 24.09
N GLY A 7 6.47 14.21 23.28
CA GLY A 7 7.87 14.25 23.72
C GLY A 7 8.86 14.49 22.59
N LYS A 8 10.15 14.47 22.93
CA LYS A 8 11.28 14.63 21.99
C LYS A 8 12.26 13.48 22.18
N LEU A 9 12.55 12.76 21.09
CA LEU A 9 13.58 11.72 21.06
C LEU A 9 14.86 12.30 20.45
N ILE A 10 15.98 12.17 21.16
CA ILE A 10 17.27 12.73 20.77
C ILE A 10 18.30 11.61 20.82
N VAL A 11 19.14 11.51 19.79
CA VAL A 11 20.28 10.60 19.75
C VAL A 11 21.55 11.37 19.43
N TRP A 12 22.68 10.80 19.83
CA TRP A 12 24.01 11.30 19.51
C TRP A 12 24.88 10.16 18.99
N ALA A 13 25.82 10.46 18.09
CA ALA A 13 26.88 9.55 17.64
C ALA A 13 28.06 10.38 17.09
N GLU A 14 29.19 9.73 16.83
CA GLU A 14 30.40 10.37 16.31
C GLU A 14 30.25 10.87 14.87
N ASP A 15 29.49 10.13 14.05
CA ASP A 15 29.19 10.48 12.66
C ASP A 15 27.69 10.46 12.36
N ARG A 16 27.32 11.14 11.27
CA ARG A 16 25.93 11.30 10.86
C ARG A 16 25.23 9.99 10.53
N ASN A 17 25.93 9.06 9.88
CA ASN A 17 25.35 7.77 9.50
C ASN A 17 25.08 6.91 10.74
N SER A 18 26.00 6.94 11.72
CA SER A 18 25.79 6.29 13.01
C SER A 18 24.65 6.93 13.80
N ALA A 19 24.49 8.25 13.75
CA ALA A 19 23.37 8.94 14.39
C ALA A 19 22.03 8.55 13.75
N ILE A 20 21.96 8.48 12.41
CA ILE A 20 20.76 8.01 11.68
C ILE A 20 20.42 6.57 12.07
N LYS A 21 21.40 5.66 12.03
CA LYS A 21 21.19 4.25 12.42
C LYS A 21 20.68 4.13 13.85
N ARG A 22 21.25 4.91 14.78
CA ARG A 22 20.82 4.95 16.18
C ARG A 22 19.41 5.53 16.32
N MET A 23 19.06 6.57 15.58
CA MET A 23 17.71 7.15 15.57
C MET A 23 16.67 6.15 15.06
N LYS A 24 16.97 5.45 13.95
CA LYS A 24 16.09 4.42 13.41
C LYS A 24 15.79 3.34 14.44
N ARG A 25 16.83 2.76 15.06
CA ARG A 25 16.66 1.76 16.11
C ARG A 25 15.84 2.30 17.29
N ALA A 26 16.17 3.52 17.75
CA ALA A 26 15.46 4.15 18.85
C ALA A 26 13.97 4.36 18.54
N LEU A 27 13.62 4.73 17.30
CA LEU A 27 12.24 4.88 16.84
C LEU A 27 11.50 3.55 16.69
N GLU A 28 12.18 2.50 16.22
CA GLU A 28 11.63 1.13 16.10
C GLU A 28 11.32 0.53 17.49
N GLU A 29 12.14 0.84 18.49
CA GLU A 29 11.94 0.43 19.90
C GLU A 29 10.91 1.34 20.62
N PHE A 30 10.56 2.50 20.06
CA PHE A 30 9.68 3.49 20.69
C PHE A 30 8.20 3.14 20.52
N GLN A 31 7.71 2.24 21.37
CA GLN A 31 6.31 1.79 21.32
C GLN A 31 5.37 2.79 22.01
N ILE A 32 4.42 3.30 21.24
CA ILE A 32 3.28 4.08 21.75
C ILE A 32 2.00 3.41 21.25
N GLU A 33 1.11 3.09 22.17
CA GLU A 33 -0.20 2.50 21.88
C GLU A 33 -1.32 3.52 22.06
N GLY A 34 -2.45 3.28 21.39
CA GLY A 34 -3.69 4.04 21.58
C GLY A 34 -3.80 5.36 20.81
N ILE A 35 -2.72 5.84 20.17
CA ILE A 35 -2.74 7.04 19.33
C ILE A 35 -1.89 6.86 18.06
N LYS A 36 -2.24 7.61 17.00
CA LYS A 36 -1.37 7.74 15.82
C LYS A 36 -0.18 8.63 16.15
N THR A 37 1.00 8.23 15.71
CA THR A 37 2.25 8.97 15.95
C THR A 37 2.92 9.37 14.65
N THR A 38 3.90 10.27 14.75
CA THR A 38 4.74 10.68 13.62
C THR A 38 5.92 9.73 13.35
N ILE A 39 6.05 8.64 14.12
CA ILE A 39 7.18 7.69 14.03
C ILE A 39 7.34 7.10 12.62
N PRO A 40 6.28 6.60 11.95
CA PRO A 40 6.44 6.03 10.60
C PRO A 40 6.97 7.05 9.59
N PHE A 41 6.52 8.31 9.70
CA PHE A 41 7.00 9.39 8.86
C PHE A 41 8.49 9.69 9.13
N CYS A 42 8.90 9.77 10.40
CA CYS A 42 10.31 9.98 10.75
C CYS A 42 11.22 8.87 10.19
N LEU A 43 10.79 7.60 10.22
CA LEU A 43 11.53 6.49 9.62
C LEU A 43 11.71 6.64 8.11
N LEU A 44 10.65 7.04 7.39
CA LEU A 44 10.72 7.29 5.95
C LEU A 44 11.69 8.42 5.60
N VAL A 45 11.72 9.49 6.40
CA VAL A 45 12.67 10.59 6.23
C VAL A 45 14.10 10.11 6.46
N LEU A 46 14.34 9.32 7.51
CA LEU A 46 15.67 8.79 7.84
C LEU A 46 16.22 7.83 6.78
N ASP A 47 15.34 7.21 5.98
CA ASP A 47 15.70 6.33 4.86
C ASP A 47 15.81 7.04 3.50
N HIS A 48 15.49 8.34 3.43
CA HIS A 48 15.55 9.08 2.19
C HIS A 48 17.01 9.44 1.83
N PRO A 49 17.49 9.16 0.59
CA PRO A 49 18.87 9.44 0.19
C PRO A 49 19.31 10.89 0.42
N SER A 50 18.49 11.87 -0.01
CA SER A 50 18.79 13.30 0.23
C SER A 50 18.79 13.69 1.70
N PHE A 51 18.09 12.94 2.56
CA PHE A 51 18.22 13.13 3.99
C PHE A 51 19.53 12.51 4.47
N ILE A 52 19.95 11.34 4.01
CA ILE A 52 21.18 10.63 4.42
C ILE A 52 22.47 11.36 4.00
N ASP A 53 22.50 11.97 2.81
CA ASP A 53 23.66 12.72 2.33
C ASP A 53 23.69 14.18 2.82
N GLY A 54 22.58 14.67 3.41
CA GLY A 54 22.45 16.04 3.90
C GLY A 54 22.09 17.07 2.83
N SER A 55 21.76 16.67 1.61
CA SER A 55 21.41 17.53 0.49
C SER A 55 19.93 17.95 0.48
N PHE A 56 19.46 18.54 1.58
CA PHE A 56 18.07 18.97 1.70
C PHE A 56 17.92 20.42 2.17
N THR A 57 16.72 20.97 1.97
CA THR A 57 16.37 22.33 2.37
C THR A 57 15.13 22.33 3.27
N THR A 58 14.69 23.51 3.69
CA THR A 58 13.43 23.67 4.42
C THR A 58 12.20 23.20 3.64
N LYS A 59 12.32 23.00 2.33
CA LYS A 59 11.26 22.47 1.44
C LYS A 59 11.32 20.96 1.24
N PHE A 60 12.12 20.23 2.02
CA PHE A 60 12.29 18.78 1.86
C PHE A 60 10.94 18.06 1.79
N VAL A 61 10.05 18.30 2.76
CA VAL A 61 8.75 17.63 2.81
C VAL A 61 7.91 17.98 1.58
N ASP A 62 7.83 19.25 1.20
CA ASP A 62 7.07 19.68 0.02
C ASP A 62 7.58 19.02 -1.27
N ASN A 63 8.90 18.90 -1.40
CA ASN A 63 9.55 18.35 -2.59
C ASN A 63 9.38 16.83 -2.71
N TYR A 64 9.37 16.11 -1.58
CA TYR A 64 9.38 14.64 -1.56
C TYR A 64 8.09 14.02 -1.01
N TRP A 65 7.05 14.82 -0.76
CA TRP A 65 5.80 14.34 -0.14
C TRP A 65 5.18 13.16 -0.88
N ALA A 66 5.05 13.26 -2.21
CA ALA A 66 4.47 12.21 -3.04
C ALA A 66 5.29 10.91 -2.99
N GLU A 67 6.63 11.01 -2.98
CA GLU A 67 7.52 9.87 -2.88
C GLU A 67 7.40 9.18 -1.51
N LEU A 68 7.40 9.96 -0.42
CA LEU A 68 7.27 9.46 0.95
C LEU A 68 5.92 8.75 1.17
N GLN A 69 4.84 9.25 0.56
CA GLN A 69 3.53 8.60 0.61
C GLN A 69 3.50 7.25 -0.11
N SER A 70 4.27 7.08 -1.18
CA SER A 70 4.30 5.80 -1.92
C SER A 70 4.95 4.66 -1.13
N LYS A 71 5.89 4.98 -0.23
CA LYS A 71 6.66 4.01 0.56
C LYS A 71 5.99 3.58 1.86
N SER A 72 4.96 4.29 2.32
CA SER A 72 4.19 3.91 3.51
C SER A 72 3.13 2.84 3.22
N ALA A 73 3.07 2.33 1.99
CA ALA A 73 2.03 1.43 1.55
C ALA A 73 2.40 -0.04 1.83
N ILE A 74 1.64 -0.61 2.77
CA ILE A 74 1.39 -2.04 3.03
C ILE A 74 2.36 -2.69 4.02
N ASP A 75 1.79 -3.13 5.14
CA ASP A 75 2.42 -4.05 6.10
C ASP A 75 2.86 -5.34 5.37
N PRO A 76 4.11 -5.80 5.50
CA PRO A 76 4.60 -7.02 4.85
C PRO A 76 3.66 -8.23 5.02
N ASP A 77 3.03 -8.38 6.19
CA ASP A 77 2.11 -9.48 6.46
C ASP A 77 0.82 -9.34 5.64
N ILE A 78 0.34 -8.10 5.47
CA ILE A 78 -0.80 -7.79 4.60
C ILE A 78 -0.42 -7.98 3.13
N ALA A 79 0.80 -7.61 2.73
CA ALA A 79 1.29 -7.75 1.36
C ALA A 79 1.36 -9.22 0.94
N GLU A 80 1.85 -10.10 1.83
CA GLU A 80 1.89 -11.54 1.61
C GLU A 80 0.48 -12.13 1.44
N VAL A 81 -0.45 -11.77 2.34
CA VAL A 81 -1.84 -12.24 2.27
C VAL A 81 -2.53 -11.78 0.97
N ILE A 82 -2.33 -10.52 0.56
CA ILE A 82 -2.86 -9.99 -0.70
C ILE A 82 -2.26 -10.74 -1.90
N ALA A 83 -0.95 -10.99 -1.92
CA ALA A 83 -0.28 -11.70 -3.00
C ALA A 83 -0.83 -13.12 -3.18
N VAL A 84 -1.01 -13.86 -2.07
CA VAL A 84 -1.61 -15.20 -2.07
C VAL A 84 -3.05 -15.17 -2.58
N ALA A 85 -3.87 -14.24 -2.08
CA ALA A 85 -5.26 -14.10 -2.54
C ALA A 85 -5.36 -13.79 -4.04
N VAL A 86 -4.50 -12.90 -4.56
CA VAL A 86 -4.44 -12.56 -5.99
C VAL A 86 -3.99 -13.76 -6.84
N ALA A 87 -3.04 -14.56 -6.37
CA ALA A 87 -2.61 -15.78 -7.06
C ALA A 87 -3.75 -16.80 -7.16
N HIS A 88 -4.46 -17.09 -6.06
CA HIS A 88 -5.60 -17.99 -6.07
C HIS A 88 -6.74 -17.51 -6.99
N HIS A 89 -7.04 -16.21 -7.00
CA HIS A 89 -8.05 -15.66 -7.90
C HIS A 89 -7.67 -15.77 -9.38
N ARG A 90 -6.38 -15.62 -9.72
CA ARG A 90 -5.88 -15.79 -11.09
C ARG A 90 -5.98 -17.24 -11.57
N ASP A 91 -5.68 -18.20 -10.70
CA ASP A 91 -5.78 -19.62 -11.04
C ASP A 91 -7.24 -20.08 -11.18
N ALA A 92 -8.15 -19.52 -10.37
CA ALA A 92 -9.59 -19.79 -10.50
C ALA A 92 -10.18 -19.29 -11.84
N GLN A 93 -9.62 -18.24 -12.45
CA GLN A 93 -10.09 -17.72 -13.75
C GLN A 93 -9.52 -18.45 -14.98
N LYS A 94 -8.56 -19.38 -14.81
CA LYS A 94 -7.98 -20.15 -15.92
C LYS A 94 -8.81 -21.38 -16.35
N MET A 95 -10.01 -21.61 -15.80
CA MET A 95 -10.87 -22.71 -16.26
C MET A 95 -11.31 -22.49 -17.72
N PRO A 96 -10.94 -23.36 -18.67
CA PRO A 96 -11.32 -23.21 -20.07
C PRO A 96 -12.81 -23.50 -20.25
N GLN A 97 -13.57 -22.54 -20.79
CA GLN A 97 -14.87 -22.80 -21.41
C GLN A 97 -14.64 -23.45 -22.78
N ASN A 98 -14.25 -24.72 -22.83
CA ASN A 98 -14.29 -25.51 -24.06
C ASN A 98 -15.00 -26.83 -23.78
N GLY A 99 -16.31 -26.80 -23.95
CA GLY A 99 -17.17 -27.96 -23.77
C GLY A 99 -18.65 -27.64 -23.90
N VAL A 100 -19.08 -27.09 -25.04
CA VAL A 100 -20.51 -27.17 -25.44
C VAL A 100 -20.57 -27.86 -26.79
N ALA A 101 -20.99 -29.12 -26.75
CA ALA A 101 -21.32 -29.93 -27.93
C ALA A 101 -22.30 -29.15 -28.83
N HIS A 102 -22.07 -29.18 -30.14
CA HIS A 102 -22.97 -28.59 -31.13
C HIS A 102 -24.38 -29.19 -31.04
N ALA A 103 -25.29 -28.50 -30.35
CA ALA A 103 -26.71 -28.75 -30.44
C ALA A 103 -27.23 -28.13 -31.75
N LYS A 104 -27.71 -28.98 -32.65
CA LYS A 104 -28.29 -28.68 -33.96
C LYS A 104 -29.37 -27.59 -33.83
N GLN A 105 -29.15 -26.41 -34.44
CA GLN A 105 -30.12 -25.32 -34.49
C GLN A 105 -31.36 -25.76 -35.30
N LEU A 106 -32.54 -25.75 -34.66
CA LEU A 106 -33.83 -25.76 -35.37
C LEU A 106 -34.17 -24.34 -35.83
N PRO A 107 -34.82 -24.17 -37.00
CA PRO A 107 -35.10 -22.86 -37.56
C PRO A 107 -36.11 -22.07 -36.69
N PRO A 108 -36.00 -20.74 -36.62
CA PRO A 108 -36.86 -19.92 -35.79
C PRO A 108 -38.30 -19.90 -36.34
N ALA A 109 -39.27 -20.28 -35.51
CA ALA A 109 -40.68 -20.07 -35.82
C ALA A 109 -40.99 -18.56 -35.76
N SER A 110 -41.60 -18.04 -36.83
CA SER A 110 -41.81 -16.61 -37.11
C SER A 110 -42.80 -15.90 -36.16
N THR A 111 -42.47 -14.65 -35.85
CA THR A 111 -43.00 -13.73 -34.83
C THR A 111 -44.35 -13.06 -35.10
N TRP A 112 -45.27 -13.68 -35.85
CA TRP A 112 -46.55 -13.03 -36.22
C TRP A 112 -47.79 -13.58 -35.49
N LYS A 113 -47.67 -14.68 -34.74
CA LYS A 113 -48.84 -15.37 -34.14
C LYS A 113 -49.16 -14.99 -32.68
N LEU A 114 -48.42 -14.06 -32.06
CA LEU A 114 -48.67 -13.62 -30.67
C LEU A 114 -49.44 -12.29 -30.56
N GLN A 115 -49.98 -11.78 -31.67
CA GLN A 115 -50.74 -10.52 -31.69
C GLN A 115 -52.25 -10.69 -31.95
N MET A 116 -52.77 -11.91 -31.86
CA MET A 116 -54.22 -12.16 -31.87
C MET A 116 -54.60 -13.17 -30.81
N ILE A 117 -54.77 -12.69 -29.57
CA ILE A 117 -55.88 -12.99 -28.66
C ILE A 117 -55.84 -11.84 -27.62
N LYS A 118 -56.80 -10.93 -27.75
CA LYS A 118 -57.27 -10.07 -26.66
C LYS A 118 -58.23 -10.88 -25.79
#